data_AF-A0A842VVW7-F1
#
_entry.id   AF-A0A842VVW7-F1
#
_cell.length_a   1.000
_cell.length_b   1.000
_cell.length_c   1.000
_cell.angle_alpha   90.00
_cell.angle_beta   90.00
_cell.angle_gamma   90.00
#
_symmetry.space_group_name_H-M   'P 1'
#
loop_
_entity.id
_entity.type
_entity.pdbx_description
1 polymer ?
#
loop_
_entity_poly.entity_id
_entity_poly.type
_entity_poly.pdbx_seq_one_letter_code
_entity_poly.pdbx_strand_id
1 'polypeptide(L)'
;MTENAIPSNIADYTDFTCTNLMIKLKILTNRMKKGEMLEFLTTREGNDNLETTFNKKYFRYQSFQKEPNVFYAKIIKFENKNK
;
A
#
# COMPACT_ATOMS: atom_id res chain seq x y z
N MET A 1 11.71 -19.44 -8.56
CA MET A 1 11.73 -17.96 -8.57
C MET A 1 10.31 -17.53 -8.92
N THR A 2 9.50 -17.15 -7.94
CA THR A 2 8.11 -16.72 -8.19
C THR A 2 8.16 -15.29 -8.73
N GLU A 3 7.92 -15.14 -10.04
CA GLU A 3 7.59 -13.84 -10.63
C GLU A 3 6.42 -13.24 -9.84
N ASN A 4 6.67 -12.12 -9.18
CA ASN A 4 5.61 -11.32 -8.57
C ASN A 4 4.80 -10.69 -9.71
N ALA A 5 3.92 -11.47 -10.33
CA ALA A 5 3.02 -10.98 -11.35
C ALA A 5 2.12 -9.89 -10.74
N ILE A 6 2.32 -8.65 -11.17
CA ILE A 6 1.46 -7.53 -10.81
C ILE A 6 0.08 -7.80 -11.46
N PRO A 7 -1.02 -7.79 -10.70
CA PRO A 7 -2.36 -7.96 -11.28
C PRO A 7 -2.63 -6.90 -12.34
N SER A 8 -3.22 -7.29 -13.47
CA SER A 8 -3.50 -6.38 -14.59
C SER A 8 -4.48 -5.26 -14.25
N ASN A 9 -5.26 -5.43 -13.18
CA ASN A 9 -6.29 -4.48 -12.72
C ASN A 9 -5.95 -3.87 -11.36
N ILE A 10 -4.68 -3.55 -11.12
CA ILE A 10 -4.26 -2.86 -9.90
C ILE A 10 -4.63 -1.38 -9.95
N ALA A 11 -5.06 -0.81 -8.82
CA ALA A 11 -5.37 0.60 -8.74
C ALA A 11 -4.11 1.45 -8.96
N ASP A 12 -4.17 2.42 -9.86
CA ASP A 12 -3.06 3.32 -10.14
C ASP A 12 -3.27 4.68 -9.46
N TYR A 13 -2.34 5.06 -8.58
CA TYR A 13 -2.33 6.33 -7.88
C TYR A 13 -1.04 7.13 -8.13
N THR A 14 -0.31 6.89 -9.23
CA THR A 14 0.90 7.66 -9.55
C THR A 14 0.63 9.14 -9.76
N ASP A 15 -0.58 9.51 -10.20
CA ASP A 15 -0.99 10.90 -10.40
C ASP A 15 -1.54 11.57 -9.13
N PHE A 16 -1.61 10.83 -8.02
CA PHE A 16 -2.14 11.37 -6.77
C PHE A 16 -1.04 12.16 -6.06
N THR A 17 -1.39 13.37 -5.62
CA THR A 17 -0.57 14.09 -4.64
C THR A 17 -0.50 13.28 -3.34
N CYS A 18 0.57 13.49 -2.54
CA CYS A 18 0.74 12.82 -1.25
C CYS A 18 -0.50 12.93 -0.35
N THR A 19 -1.14 14.10 -0.29
CA THR A 19 -2.37 14.33 0.49
C THR A 19 -3.55 13.51 -0.04
N ASN A 20 -3.79 13.53 -1.35
CA ASN A 20 -4.91 12.79 -1.96
C ASN A 20 -4.74 11.28 -1.80
N LEU A 21 -3.52 10.79 -2.02
CA LEU A 21 -3.14 9.40 -1.78
C LEU A 21 -3.40 9.02 -0.33
N MET A 22 -3.01 9.88 0.62
CA MET A 22 -3.21 9.60 2.03
C MET A 22 -4.69 9.52 2.43
N ILE A 23 -5.50 10.49 1.98
CA ILE A 23 -6.93 10.51 2.26
C ILE A 23 -7.59 9.24 1.68
N LYS A 24 -7.28 8.91 0.43
CA LYS A 24 -7.81 7.72 -0.25
C LYS A 24 -7.48 6.44 0.53
N LEU A 25 -6.21 6.26 0.88
CA LEU A 25 -5.78 5.04 1.56
C LEU A 25 -6.36 4.94 2.97
N LYS A 26 -6.45 6.03 3.75
CA LYS A 26 -7.12 6.01 5.06
C LYS A 26 -8.57 5.54 4.98
N ILE A 27 -9.32 6.03 3.99
CA ILE A 27 -10.72 5.62 3.77
C ILE A 27 -10.79 4.12 3.46
N LEU A 28 -9.92 3.63 2.57
CA LEU A 28 -9.89 2.21 2.19
C LEU A 28 -9.49 1.32 3.38
N THR A 29 -8.41 1.66 4.08
CA THR A 29 -7.90 0.86 5.21
C THR A 29 -8.85 0.82 6.42
N ASN A 30 -9.67 1.86 6.60
CA ASN A 30 -10.72 1.88 7.63
C ASN A 30 -11.83 0.87 7.31
N ARG A 31 -12.10 0.61 6.03
CA ARG A 31 -13.11 -0.35 5.58
C ARG A 31 -12.58 -1.78 5.47
N MET A 32 -11.26 -1.96 5.45
CA MET A 32 -10.64 -3.29 5.37
C MET A 32 -10.99 -4.15 6.58
N LYS A 33 -11.37 -5.39 6.32
CA LYS A 33 -11.49 -6.46 7.33
C LYS A 33 -10.11 -7.04 7.65
N LYS A 34 -10.04 -7.82 8.73
CA LYS A 34 -8.84 -8.57 9.10
C LYS A 34 -8.46 -9.53 7.97
N GLY A 35 -7.17 -9.56 7.64
CA GLY A 35 -6.64 -10.44 6.59
C GLY A 35 -6.85 -9.91 5.18
N GLU A 36 -7.59 -8.82 5.00
CA GLU A 36 -7.69 -8.16 3.70
C GLU A 36 -6.39 -7.42 3.37
N MET A 37 -6.15 -7.29 2.08
CA MET A 37 -5.03 -6.57 1.51
C MET A 37 -5.50 -5.56 0.48
N LEU A 38 -4.80 -4.44 0.41
CA LEU A 38 -4.97 -3.41 -0.59
C LEU A 38 -3.69 -3.32 -1.42
N GLU A 39 -3.82 -3.38 -2.73
CA GLU A 39 -2.72 -3.36 -3.69
C GLU A 39 -2.92 -2.18 -4.66
N PHE A 40 -1.88 -1.38 -4.88
CA PHE A 40 -1.93 -0.19 -5.73
C PHE A 40 -0.54 0.20 -6.26
N LEU A 41 -0.49 1.04 -7.30
CA LEU A 41 0.73 1.70 -7.77
C LEU A 41 0.85 3.10 -7.17
N THR A 42 2.07 3.53 -6.88
CA THR A 42 2.37 4.87 -6.38
C THR A 42 3.75 5.34 -6.83
N THR A 43 4.04 6.63 -6.66
CA THR A 43 5.35 7.20 -6.96
C THR A 43 6.37 6.86 -5.86
N ARG A 44 7.65 7.16 -6.10
CA ARG A 44 8.69 7.03 -5.06
C ARG A 44 8.36 7.83 -3.81
N GLU A 45 7.97 9.09 -3.98
CA GLU A 45 7.59 9.96 -2.86
C GLU A 45 6.38 9.41 -2.10
N GLY A 46 5.39 8.88 -2.82
CA GLY A 46 4.26 8.19 -2.22
C GLY A 46 4.70 6.98 -1.41
N ASN A 47 5.55 6.11 -1.99
CA ASN A 47 6.07 4.92 -1.32
C ASN A 47 6.74 5.25 0.04
N ASP A 48 7.66 6.21 0.06
CA ASP A 48 8.45 6.56 1.24
C ASP A 48 7.55 7.09 2.38
N ASN A 49 6.54 7.90 2.03
CA ASN A 49 5.55 8.42 2.98
C ASN A 49 4.61 7.32 3.52
N LEU A 50 4.30 6.32 2.70
CA LEU A 50 3.37 5.26 3.07
C LEU A 50 4.01 4.19 3.94
N GLU A 51 5.28 3.87 3.70
CA GLU A 51 6.03 2.92 4.52
C GLU A 51 6.04 3.36 5.99
N THR A 52 6.39 4.63 6.24
CA THR A 52 6.40 5.20 7.61
C THR A 52 5.00 5.29 8.23
N THR A 53 3.97 5.53 7.41
CA THR A 53 2.59 5.72 7.88
C THR A 53 1.89 4.40 8.23
N PHE A 54 2.04 3.38 7.37
CA PHE A 54 1.29 2.13 7.44
C PHE A 54 2.07 0.97 8.03
N ASN A 55 3.38 1.06 8.24
CA ASN A 55 4.11 0.04 9.00
C ASN A 55 3.90 0.22 10.51
N LYS A 56 2.69 -0.09 10.99
CA LYS A 56 2.22 0.16 12.37
C LYS A 56 1.49 -1.05 12.94
N LYS A 57 1.04 -0.93 14.19
CA LYS A 57 0.41 -1.98 15.02
C LYS A 57 -0.69 -2.85 14.35
N TYR A 58 -1.33 -2.38 13.29
CA TYR A 58 -2.46 -3.07 12.63
C TYR A 58 -2.26 -3.30 11.13
N PHE A 59 -1.18 -2.78 10.56
CA PHE A 59 -0.97 -2.77 9.12
C PHE A 59 0.48 -3.10 8.80
N ARG A 60 0.68 -3.94 7.78
CA ARG A 60 1.99 -4.23 7.20
C ARG A 60 2.04 -3.58 5.84
N TYR A 61 3.02 -2.71 5.66
CA TYR A 61 3.33 -2.17 4.34
C TYR A 61 4.42 -3.03 3.70
N GLN A 62 4.25 -3.33 2.41
CA GLN A 62 5.26 -3.98 1.58
C GLN A 62 5.24 -3.29 0.22
N SER A 63 6.40 -3.09 -0.38
CA SER A 63 6.48 -2.56 -1.73
C SER A 63 7.67 -3.14 -2.47
N PHE A 64 7.62 -3.03 -3.80
CA PHE A 64 8.76 -3.26 -4.65
C PHE A 64 8.76 -2.28 -5.82
N GLN A 65 9.96 -1.93 -6.27
CA GLN A 65 10.13 -1.01 -7.38
C GLN A 65 9.75 -1.70 -8.70
N LYS A 66 8.82 -1.09 -9.44
CA LYS A 66 8.43 -1.53 -10.79
C LYS A 66 9.22 -0.78 -11.85
N GLU A 67 9.36 0.54 -11.68
CA GLU A 67 10.08 1.46 -12.57
C GLU A 67 10.80 2.53 -11.73
N PRO A 68 11.71 3.37 -12.30
CA PRO A 68 12.46 4.37 -11.54
C PRO A 68 11.62 5.26 -10.61
N ASN A 69 10.40 5.61 -11.01
CA ASN A 69 9.47 6.40 -10.20
C ASN A 69 8.11 5.71 -9.96
N VAL A 70 8.02 4.39 -10.14
CA VAL A 70 6.76 3.64 -9.93
C VAL A 70 7.02 2.46 -9.02
N PHE A 71 6.25 2.39 -7.94
CA PHE A 71 6.31 1.33 -6.94
C PHE A 71 4.99 0.59 -6.90
N TYR A 72 5.08 -0.73 -6.86
CA TYR A 72 3.97 -1.57 -6.45
C TYR A 72 3.92 -1.57 -4.93
N ALA A 73 2.78 -1.20 -4.37
CA ALA A 73 2.58 -1.12 -2.93
C ALA A 73 1.45 -2.04 -2.49
N LYS A 74 1.63 -2.62 -1.30
CA LYS A 74 0.69 -3.52 -0.65
C LYS A 74 0.54 -3.17 0.82
N ILE A 75 -0.70 -2.97 1.26
CA ILE A 75 -1.07 -2.80 2.67
C ILE A 75 -1.86 -4.02 3.10
N ILE A 76 -1.40 -4.72 4.14
CA ILE A 76 -2.08 -5.90 4.70
C ILE A 76 -2.58 -5.54 6.10
N LYS A 77 -3.88 -5.74 6.37
CA LYS A 77 -4.44 -5.52 7.71
C LYS A 77 -4.31 -6.78 8.55
N PHE A 78 -3.59 -6.69 9.68
CA PHE A 78 -3.39 -7.79 10.61
C PHE A 78 -3.97 -7.47 11.98
N GLU A 79 -4.25 -8.54 12.75
CA GLU A 79 -4.62 -8.40 14.16
C GLU A 79 -3.38 -8.11 15.00
N ASN A 80 -3.50 -7.12 15.88
CA ASN A 80 -2.54 -6.99 16.95
C ASN A 80 -2.81 -8.10 17.97
N LYS A 81 -2.01 -9.17 17.95
CA LYS A 81 -1.93 -10.14 19.07
C LYS A 81 -1.20 -9.47 20.24
N ASN A 82 -1.83 -8.50 20.90
CA ASN A 82 -1.48 -8.28 22.30
C ASN A 82 -2.32 -9.26 23.11
N LYS A 83 -1.61 -10.30 23.60
CA LYS A 83 -1.96 -11.12 24.76
C LYS A 83 -2.59 -10.29 25.87
#